data_AF-A0A351Z476-F1
#
_entry.id   AF-A0A351Z476-F1
#
_cell.length_a   1.000
_cell.length_b   1.000
_cell.length_c   1.000
_cell.angle_alpha   90.00
_cell.angle_beta   90.00
_cell.angle_gamma   90.00
#
_symmetry.space_group_name_H-M   'P 1'
#
loop_
_entity.id
_entity.type
_entity.pdbx_description
1 polymer ?
#
loop_
_entity_poly.entity_id
_entity_poly.type
_entity_poly.pdbx_seq_one_letter_code
_entity_poly.pdbx_strand_id
1 'polypeptide(L)' 'MRAIKRKVTDMTVDELKGVIHEVISEDMEVWRETFEIMSDSKLMGQIRQADLDRAAGKKGAFVAWNDLKNA' A
#
# COMPACT_ATOMS: atom_id res chain seq x y z
N MET A 1 1.42 -19.87 12.84
CA MET A 1 1.64 -21.03 11.94
C MET A 1 3.12 -21.39 11.95
N ARG A 2 3.48 -22.67 11.91
CA ARG A 2 4.88 -23.12 11.86
C ARG A 2 5.30 -23.17 10.39
N ALA A 3 6.14 -22.24 9.94
CA ALA A 3 6.60 -22.21 8.55
C ALA A 3 7.43 -23.47 8.24
N ILE A 4 6.96 -24.30 7.31
CA ILE A 4 7.67 -25.50 6.87
C ILE A 4 8.67 -25.07 5.79
N LYS A 5 9.97 -25.22 6.07
CA LYS A 5 11.02 -25.00 5.05
C LYS A 5 11.08 -26.20 4.11
N ARG A 6 10.56 -26.06 2.89
CA ARG A 6 10.79 -26.99 1.77
C ARG A 6 11.67 -26.31 0.71
N LYS A 7 12.48 -27.10 0.00
CA LYS A 7 13.19 -26.58 -1.19
C LYS A 7 12.18 -26.46 -2.34
N VAL A 8 12.29 -25.40 -3.12
CA VAL A 8 11.46 -25.16 -4.30
C VAL A 8 11.57 -26.31 -5.32
N THR A 9 12.74 -26.95 -5.39
CA THR A 9 12.99 -28.12 -6.25
C THR A 9 12.14 -29.34 -5.91
N ASP A 10 11.61 -29.39 -4.69
CA ASP A 10 10.83 -30.52 -4.18
C ASP A 10 9.31 -30.24 -4.28
N MET A 11 8.93 -29.15 -4.96
CA MET A 11 7.55 -28.75 -5.19
C MET A 11 7.14 -29.10 -6.63
N THR A 12 5.93 -29.61 -6.77
CA THR A 12 5.26 -29.67 -8.06
C THR A 12 4.91 -28.26 -8.56
N VAL A 13 4.67 -28.13 -9.86
CA VAL A 13 4.26 -26.87 -10.48
C VAL A 13 2.98 -26.31 -9.83
N ASP A 14 2.03 -27.16 -9.47
CA ASP A 14 0.78 -26.73 -8.86
C ASP A 14 0.94 -26.29 -7.40
N GLU A 15 1.81 -26.96 -6.64
CA GLU A 15 2.21 -26.48 -5.30
C GLU A 15 2.90 -25.11 -5.37
N LEU A 16 3.78 -24.90 -6.37
CA LEU A 16 4.46 -23.62 -6.56
C LEU A 16 3.48 -22.51 -6.94
N LYS A 17 2.53 -22.79 -7.85
CA LYS A 17 1.46 -21.84 -8.19
C LYS A 17 0.61 -21.47 -6.97
N GLY A 18 0.29 -22.45 -6.12
CA GLY A 18 -0.47 -22.22 -4.89
C GLY A 18 0.23 -21.22 -3.96
N VAL A 19 1.52 -21.43 -3.71
CA VAL A 19 2.33 -20.52 -2.87
C VAL A 19 2.41 -19.11 -3.49
N ILE A 20 2.61 -19.02 -4.81
CA ILE A 20 2.64 -17.72 -5.50
C ILE A 20 1.29 -17.01 -5.37
N HIS A 21 0.17 -17.71 -5.56
CA HIS A 21 -1.16 -17.13 -5.41
C HIS A 21 -1.42 -16.64 -3.98
N GLU A 22 -0.99 -17.39 -2.97
CA GLU A 22 -1.13 -17.01 -1.57
C GLU A 22 -0.36 -15.71 -1.26
N VAL A 23 0.93 -15.65 -1.64
CA VAL A 23 1.77 -14.45 -1.43
C VAL A 23 1.20 -13.26 -2.19
N ILE A 24 0.81 -13.44 -3.45
CA ILE A 24 0.19 -12.35 -4.24
C ILE A 24 -1.11 -11.90 -3.58
N SER A 25 -1.93 -12.82 -3.06
CA SER A 25 -3.19 -12.44 -2.41
C SER A 25 -2.96 -11.66 -1.12
N GLU A 26 -1.97 -12.04 -0.31
CA GLU A 26 -1.55 -11.29 0.86
C GLU A 26 -1.07 -9.87 0.48
N ASP A 27 -0.21 -9.75 -0.53
CA ASP A 27 0.28 -8.46 -1.02
C ASP A 27 -0.87 -7.60 -1.60
N MET A 28 -1.82 -8.22 -2.29
CA MET A 28 -3.00 -7.56 -2.85
C MET A 28 -3.95 -7.04 -1.77
N GLU A 29 -4.08 -7.72 -0.62
CA GLU A 29 -4.81 -7.20 0.53
C GLU A 29 -4.13 -5.95 1.10
N VAL A 30 -2.79 -5.97 1.22
CA VAL A 30 -2.02 -4.81 1.70
C VAL A 30 -2.16 -3.61 0.75
N TRP A 31 -2.23 -3.85 -0.56
CA TRP A 31 -2.36 -2.77 -1.56
C TRP A 31 -3.79 -2.32 -1.83
N ARG A 32 -4.80 -3.05 -1.36
CA ARG A 32 -6.22 -2.74 -1.60
C ARG A 32 -6.58 -1.30 -1.23
N GLU A 33 -6.24 -0.88 -0.01
CA GLU A 33 -6.50 0.47 0.47
C GLU A 33 -5.80 1.53 -0.38
N THR A 34 -4.57 1.24 -0.84
CA THR A 34 -3.82 2.14 -1.73
C THR A 34 -4.52 2.28 -3.08
N PHE A 35 -5.01 1.18 -3.65
CA PHE A 35 -5.76 1.23 -4.91
C PHE A 35 -7.11 1.94 -4.77
N GLU A 36 -7.80 1.76 -3.65
CA GLU A 36 -9.04 2.48 -3.35
C GLU A 36 -8.81 4.00 -3.31
N ILE A 37 -7.77 4.45 -2.60
CA ILE A 37 -7.34 5.86 -2.58
C ILE A 37 -6.99 6.36 -3.98
N MET A 38 -6.22 5.59 -4.75
CA MET A 38 -5.81 5.96 -6.11
C MET A 38 -6.98 6.02 -7.10
N SER A 39 -8.04 5.24 -6.85
CA SER A 39 -9.25 5.23 -7.68
C SER A 39 -10.17 6.42 -7.41
N ASP A 40 -10.08 7.05 -6.24
CA ASP A 40 -10.80 8.28 -5.92
C ASP A 40 -10.12 9.49 -6.57
N SER A 41 -10.60 9.83 -7.77
CA SER A 41 -10.12 10.98 -8.54
C SER A 41 -10.18 12.32 -7.79
N LYS A 42 -11.15 12.50 -6.88
CA LYS A 42 -11.30 13.72 -6.09
C LYS A 42 -10.23 13.78 -5.00
N LEU A 43 -10.05 12.69 -4.27
CA LEU A 43 -9.01 12.57 -3.25
C LEU A 43 -7.61 12.72 -3.87
N MET A 44 -7.35 12.09 -5.01
CA MET A 44 -6.10 12.25 -5.75
C MET A 44 -5.87 13.71 -6.21
N GLY A 45 -6.93 14.41 -6.60
CA GLY A 45 -6.87 15.84 -6.88
C GLY A 45 -6.47 16.68 -5.66
N GLN A 46 -7.01 16.35 -4.48
CA GLN A 46 -6.66 17.01 -3.21
C GLN A 46 -5.21 16.74 -2.80
N ILE A 47 -4.74 15.49 -2.91
CA ILE A 47 -3.35 15.10 -2.65
C ILE A 47 -2.40 15.91 -3.54
N ARG A 48 -2.69 15.97 -4.85
CA ARG A 48 -1.89 16.75 -5.80
C ARG A 48 -1.86 18.24 -5.45
N GLN A 49 -2.99 18.80 -5.03
CA GLN A 49 -3.05 20.22 -4.64
C GLN A 49 -2.24 20.47 -3.36
N ALA A 50 -2.29 19.56 -2.39
CA ALA A 50 -1.49 19.65 -1.17
C ALA A 50 0.02 19.62 -1.47
N ASP A 51 0.45 18.77 -2.41
CA ASP A 51 1.85 18.73 -2.86
C ASP A 51 2.29 20.05 -3.52
N LEU A 52 1.44 20.61 -4.38
CA LEU A 52 1.71 21.91 -5.03
C LEU A 52 1.77 23.04 -4.01
N ASP A 53 0.85 23.08 -3.07
CA ASP A 53 0.79 24.11 -2.03
C ASP A 53 1.99 24.00 -1.06
N ARG A 54 2.43 22.77 -0.75
CA ARG A 54 3.68 22.51 -0.02
C ARG A 54 4.89 23.02 -0.79
N ALA A 55 5.00 22.73 -2.09
CA ALA A 55 6.09 23.21 -2.93
C ALA A 55 6.10 24.74 -3.05
N ALA A 56 4.93 25.37 -3.05
CA ALA A 56 4.77 26.83 -3.04
C ALA A 56 4.97 27.47 -1.66
N GLY A 57 5.21 26.69 -0.60
CA GLY A 57 5.44 27.19 0.75
C GLY A 57 4.20 27.80 1.43
N LYS A 58 2.98 27.44 1.01
CA LYS A 58 1.75 27.95 1.62
C LYS A 58 1.60 27.43 3.05
N LYS A 59 1.59 28.35 4.03
CA LYS A 59 1.36 28.02 5.44
C LYS A 59 -0.06 27.49 5.63
N GLY A 60 -0.21 26.28 6.17
CA GLY A 60 -1.48 25.62 6.46
C GLY A 60 -1.94 24.56 5.45
N ALA A 61 -1.26 24.42 4.31
CA ALA A 61 -1.58 23.39 3.31
C ALA A 61 -1.06 21.98 3.67
N PHE A 62 -0.14 21.91 4.62
CA PHE A 62 0.41 20.67 5.16
C PHE A 62 0.41 20.76 6.68
N VAL A 63 -0.18 19.75 7.33
CA VAL A 63 -0.08 19.53 8.77
C VAL A 63 0.64 18.21 8.95
N ALA A 64 1.73 18.19 9.72
CA ALA A 64 2.46 16.96 9.91
C ALA A 64 1.61 15.98 10.73
N TRP A 65 1.69 14.69 10.41
CA TRP A 65 0.96 13.64 11.15
C TRP A 65 1.23 13.69 12.67
N ASN A 66 2.44 14.07 13.06
CA ASN A 66 2.79 14.24 14.47
C ASN A 66 1.99 15.33 15.18
N ASP A 67 1.55 16.35 14.45
CA ASP A 67 0.73 17.44 14.97
C ASP A 67 -0.76 17.06 15.01
N LEU A 68 -1.20 16.11 14.17
CA LEU A 68 -2.58 15.62 14.12
C LEU A 68 -2.86 14.50 15.14
N LYS A 69 -1.90 13.60 15.37
CA LYS A 69 -2.12 12.39 16.17
C LYS A 69 -2.38 12.63 17.67
N ASN A 70 -2.09 13.84 18.16
CA ASN A 70 -2.24 14.25 19.56
C ASN A 70 -3.24 15.43 19.73
N ALA A 71 -3.93 15.81 18.64
CA ALA A 71 -4.89 16.92 18.62
C ALA A 71 -6.29 16.49 19.06
#